data_AF-A0A0F9J5E9-F1
#
_entry.id   AF-A0A0F9J5E9-F1
#
_cell.length_a   1.000
_cell.length_b   1.000
_cell.length_c   1.000
_cell.angle_alpha   90.00
_cell.angle_beta   90.00
_cell.angle_gamma   90.00
#
_symmetry.space_group_name_H-M   'P 1'
#
loop_
_entity.id
_entity.type
_entity.pdbx_description
1 polymer ?
#
loop_
_entity_poly.entity_id
_entity_poly.type
_entity_poly.pdbx_seq_one_letter_code
_entity_poly.pdbx_strand_id
1 'polypeptide(L)'
;MRVVVSKRSVWSFLAVCINPVVGALFSLWSLISRSRPNHFAFALSLTIIYAYLPVTWDARNNFFRIYANPEYGLNFYTSSLQALTAFLGVPYIVAVATIAFLIIYIFSRVIGAKLYARNDYSNLRYFACLALFLGCIEFRAVFDIQKTTLALAFVLLAIDVRDSSLRIALFVLSALIHPFTIALAALVPIAYLVRQSGRPLLFIIFTIATTFGLFFSPDRAVSLVSTIAPFSERAALYLLHTESRYSSDSIALLVWALRVFAVQVVAIACILQWKTAEDKRGRYLLNFLAGLCLLTLIFSRNEIFAERFFLAIIILSAYVAVVVKFRIKRLLMICAAILLNVGMHGMYTLRVVHSEGYNVIGSEAQRAEMTQKPFYFPTPLLLAVGSNGYSNAVIWDRAR
;
A
#
# COMPACT_ATOMS: atom_id res chain seq x y z
N MET A 1 -10.25 -32.27 6.76
CA MET A 1 -10.84 -31.07 6.12
C MET A 1 -10.85 -31.30 4.61
N ARG A 2 -11.99 -31.62 3.96
CA ARG A 2 -12.03 -31.79 2.50
C ARG A 2 -11.97 -30.40 1.84
N VAL A 3 -10.95 -30.12 1.05
CA VAL A 3 -10.86 -28.89 0.24
C VAL A 3 -11.86 -29.04 -0.90
N VAL A 4 -13.08 -28.51 -0.74
CA VAL A 4 -14.05 -28.44 -1.83
C VAL A 4 -13.65 -27.29 -2.74
N VAL A 5 -12.97 -27.60 -3.85
CA VAL A 5 -12.67 -26.63 -4.90
C VAL A 5 -13.97 -26.32 -5.63
N SER A 6 -14.41 -25.06 -5.59
CA SER A 6 -15.63 -24.67 -6.31
C SER A 6 -15.39 -24.64 -7.82
N LYS A 7 -16.40 -25.02 -8.63
CA LYS A 7 -16.30 -24.94 -10.10
C LYS A 7 -15.84 -23.56 -10.57
N ARG A 8 -16.34 -22.48 -9.95
CA ARG A 8 -15.92 -21.11 -10.26
C ARG A 8 -14.45 -20.86 -9.95
N SER A 9 -13.90 -21.44 -8.89
CA SER A 9 -12.47 -21.31 -8.58
C SER A 9 -11.59 -21.94 -9.67
N VAL A 10 -12.02 -23.07 -10.23
CA VAL A 10 -11.37 -23.70 -11.39
C VAL A 10 -11.47 -22.79 -12.61
N TRP A 11 -12.67 -22.28 -12.92
CA TRP A 11 -12.86 -21.34 -14.03
C TRP A 11 -12.03 -20.06 -13.90
N SER A 12 -11.93 -19.48 -12.69
CA SER A 12 -11.06 -18.32 -12.46
C SER A 12 -9.60 -18.65 -12.76
N PHE A 13 -9.13 -19.83 -12.36
CA PHE A 13 -7.75 -20.24 -12.60
C PHE A 13 -7.48 -20.49 -14.09
N LEU A 14 -8.39 -21.18 -14.78
CA LEU A 14 -8.33 -21.37 -16.23
C LEU A 14 -8.32 -20.02 -16.97
N ALA A 15 -9.16 -19.07 -16.54
CA ALA A 15 -9.17 -17.72 -17.09
C ALA A 15 -7.82 -17.02 -16.92
N VAL A 16 -7.17 -17.15 -15.75
CA VAL A 16 -5.78 -16.65 -15.56
C VAL A 16 -4.84 -17.30 -16.54
N CYS A 17 -4.86 -18.64 -16.70
CA CYS A 17 -3.97 -19.35 -17.60
C CYS A 17 -4.11 -18.88 -19.06
N ILE A 18 -5.33 -18.60 -19.51
CA ILE A 18 -5.60 -18.06 -20.85
C ILE A 18 -4.99 -16.67 -20.98
N ASN A 19 -5.26 -15.78 -20.04
CA ASN A 19 -4.78 -14.40 -20.07
C ASN A 19 -4.95 -13.74 -18.70
N PRO A 20 -3.95 -13.01 -18.17
CA PRO A 20 -4.05 -12.42 -16.84
C PRO A 20 -5.11 -11.31 -16.74
N VAL A 21 -5.38 -10.56 -17.81
CA VAL A 21 -6.46 -9.55 -17.83
C VAL A 21 -7.83 -10.21 -17.74
N VAL A 22 -8.05 -11.29 -18.50
CA VAL A 22 -9.29 -12.08 -18.43
C VAL A 22 -9.46 -12.68 -17.02
N GLY A 23 -8.39 -13.24 -16.45
CA GLY A 23 -8.35 -13.73 -15.07
C GLY A 23 -8.71 -12.67 -14.02
N ALA A 24 -8.18 -11.45 -14.17
CA ALA A 24 -8.47 -10.31 -13.31
C ALA A 24 -9.94 -9.88 -13.44
N LEU A 25 -10.45 -9.72 -14.66
CA LEU A 25 -11.84 -9.33 -14.93
C LEU A 25 -12.83 -10.37 -14.39
N PHE A 26 -12.57 -11.67 -14.59
CA PHE A 26 -13.43 -12.74 -14.08
C PHE A 26 -13.44 -12.77 -12.54
N SER A 27 -12.28 -12.54 -11.91
CA SER A 27 -12.17 -12.47 -10.46
C SER A 27 -12.84 -11.22 -9.89
N LEU A 28 -12.74 -10.07 -10.57
CA LEU A 28 -13.43 -8.84 -10.21
C LEU A 28 -14.95 -8.98 -10.39
N TRP A 29 -15.39 -9.60 -11.48
CA TRP A 29 -16.79 -9.95 -11.70
C TRP A 29 -17.32 -10.86 -10.58
N SER A 30 -16.51 -11.79 -10.10
CA SER A 30 -16.88 -12.65 -8.97
C SER A 30 -17.13 -11.84 -7.69
N LEU A 31 -16.31 -10.82 -7.42
CA LEU A 31 -16.54 -9.87 -6.31
C LEU A 31 -17.80 -9.02 -6.53
N ILE A 32 -17.96 -8.41 -7.72
CA ILE A 32 -19.13 -7.59 -8.07
C ILE A 32 -20.44 -8.36 -7.91
N SER A 33 -20.46 -9.61 -8.40
CA SER A 33 -21.61 -10.53 -8.28
C SER A 33 -21.76 -11.15 -6.89
N ARG A 34 -20.96 -10.72 -5.90
CA ARG A 34 -20.94 -11.22 -4.52
C ARG A 34 -20.82 -12.74 -4.44
N SER A 35 -20.03 -13.32 -5.33
CA SER A 35 -19.71 -14.74 -5.32
C SER A 35 -18.33 -14.98 -4.75
N ARG A 36 -18.09 -16.21 -4.26
CA ARG A 36 -16.83 -16.54 -3.58
C ARG A 36 -15.64 -16.27 -4.50
N PRO A 37 -14.78 -15.29 -4.20
CA PRO A 37 -13.66 -14.96 -5.08
C PRO A 37 -12.55 -16.00 -4.97
N ASN A 38 -11.86 -16.27 -6.08
CA ASN A 38 -10.58 -16.97 -6.06
C ASN A 38 -9.46 -15.96 -5.83
N HIS A 39 -9.09 -15.76 -4.56
CA HIS A 39 -8.07 -14.79 -4.16
C HIS A 39 -6.69 -15.04 -4.77
N PHE A 40 -6.34 -16.32 -4.99
CA PHE A 40 -5.08 -16.69 -5.63
C PHE A 40 -5.08 -16.26 -7.10
N ALA A 41 -6.13 -16.61 -7.84
CA ALA A 41 -6.29 -16.22 -9.24
C ALA A 41 -6.29 -14.69 -9.40
N PHE A 42 -6.98 -13.98 -8.52
CA PHE A 42 -7.00 -12.52 -8.51
C PHE A 42 -5.61 -11.91 -8.28
N ALA A 43 -4.90 -12.38 -7.25
CA ALA A 43 -3.56 -11.90 -6.94
C ALA A 43 -2.56 -12.20 -8.06
N LEU A 44 -2.55 -13.44 -8.57
CA LEU A 44 -1.67 -13.85 -9.66
C LEU A 44 -1.90 -13.02 -10.92
N SER A 45 -3.16 -12.81 -11.29
CA SER A 45 -3.54 -12.02 -12.47
C SER A 45 -3.01 -10.59 -12.39
N LEU A 46 -3.29 -9.90 -11.27
CA LEU A 46 -2.86 -8.51 -11.09
C LEU A 46 -1.33 -8.39 -10.98
N THR A 47 -0.67 -9.30 -10.28
CA THR A 47 0.79 -9.33 -10.21
C THR A 47 1.43 -9.47 -11.58
N ILE A 48 0.91 -10.36 -12.43
CA ILE A 48 1.44 -10.53 -13.79
C ILE A 48 1.22 -9.25 -14.59
N ILE A 49 0.03 -8.64 -14.56
CA ILE A 49 -0.21 -7.37 -15.26
C ILE A 49 0.80 -6.30 -14.81
N TYR A 50 1.01 -6.16 -13.50
CA TYR A 50 1.92 -5.16 -12.96
C TYR A 50 3.40 -5.45 -13.20
N ALA A 51 3.81 -6.72 -13.29
CA ALA A 51 5.19 -7.08 -13.61
C ALA A 51 5.64 -6.62 -15.00
N TYR A 52 4.69 -6.29 -15.87
CA TYR A 52 4.92 -5.77 -17.23
C TYR A 52 4.70 -4.26 -17.33
N LEU A 53 4.28 -3.58 -16.26
CA LEU A 53 4.30 -2.13 -16.20
C LEU A 53 5.74 -1.61 -16.00
N PRO A 54 6.05 -0.38 -16.43
CA PRO A 54 7.42 0.14 -16.36
C PRO A 54 7.98 0.15 -14.94
N VAL A 55 9.22 -0.31 -14.81
CA VAL A 55 9.97 -0.26 -13.56
C VAL A 55 10.11 1.20 -13.10
N THR A 56 9.77 1.45 -11.84
CA THR A 56 9.80 2.76 -11.20
C THR A 56 11.16 3.10 -10.58
N TRP A 57 11.36 4.36 -10.18
CA TRP A 57 12.66 4.85 -9.66
C TRP A 57 13.14 4.10 -8.41
N ASP A 58 12.29 3.89 -7.40
CA ASP A 58 12.72 3.19 -6.18
C ASP A 58 13.01 1.72 -6.45
N ALA A 59 12.23 1.08 -7.34
CA ALA A 59 12.50 -0.28 -7.80
C ALA A 59 13.85 -0.41 -8.51
N ARG A 60 14.23 0.54 -9.38
CA ARG A 60 15.55 0.58 -10.02
C ARG A 60 16.69 0.84 -9.03
N ASN A 61 16.52 1.81 -8.13
CA ASN A 61 17.55 2.12 -7.13
C ASN A 61 17.84 0.93 -6.21
N ASN A 62 16.79 0.21 -5.80
CA ASN A 62 16.94 -1.01 -5.02
C ASN A 62 17.69 -2.11 -5.79
N PHE A 63 17.46 -2.25 -7.09
CA PHE A 63 18.22 -3.16 -7.94
C PHE A 63 19.73 -2.83 -7.92
N PHE A 64 20.11 -1.58 -8.18
CA PHE A 64 21.54 -1.20 -8.17
C PHE A 64 22.20 -1.34 -6.80
N ARG A 65 21.46 -1.07 -5.71
CA ARG A 65 21.96 -1.29 -4.35
C ARG A 65 22.23 -2.76 -4.04
N ILE A 66 21.50 -3.68 -4.68
CA ILE A 66 21.69 -5.13 -4.46
C ILE A 66 22.85 -5.67 -5.32
N TYR A 67 22.97 -5.23 -6.57
CA TYR A 67 23.89 -5.85 -7.54
C TYR A 67 25.16 -5.05 -7.84
N ALA A 68 25.13 -3.71 -7.78
CA ALA A 68 26.26 -2.87 -8.19
C ALA A 68 27.02 -2.24 -7.00
N ASN A 69 26.31 -1.93 -5.92
CA ASN A 69 26.87 -1.23 -4.76
C ASN A 69 26.38 -1.85 -3.43
N PRO A 70 26.62 -3.16 -3.19
CA PRO A 70 26.14 -3.83 -1.99
C PRO A 70 26.71 -3.20 -0.71
N GLU A 71 27.96 -2.74 -0.73
CA GLU A 71 28.61 -2.03 0.39
C GLU A 71 27.93 -0.70 0.76
N TYR A 72 27.35 0.02 -0.21
CA TYR A 72 26.56 1.25 0.03
C TYR A 72 25.10 0.96 0.42
N GLY A 73 24.69 -0.32 0.43
CA GLY A 73 23.29 -0.71 0.25
C GLY A 73 22.77 -1.85 1.10
N LEU A 74 23.58 -2.48 1.97
CA LEU A 74 23.09 -3.42 2.99
C LEU A 74 22.50 -2.65 4.18
N ASN A 75 21.45 -1.90 3.90
CA ASN A 75 20.54 -1.52 4.96
C ASN A 75 19.59 -2.69 5.20
N PHE A 76 19.10 -2.81 6.42
CA PHE A 76 18.00 -3.70 6.83
C PHE A 76 16.82 -3.75 5.83
N TYR A 77 16.64 -2.67 5.05
CA TYR A 77 15.57 -2.46 4.09
C TYR A 77 15.70 -3.24 2.76
N THR A 78 16.83 -3.85 2.38
CA THR A 78 16.97 -4.61 1.11
C THR A 78 16.98 -6.12 1.31
N SER A 79 17.00 -6.58 2.56
CA SER A 79 17.25 -7.97 2.93
C SER A 79 16.23 -8.97 2.37
N SER A 80 14.94 -8.60 2.27
CA SER A 80 13.91 -9.51 1.73
C SER A 80 14.07 -9.75 0.22
N LEU A 81 14.35 -8.69 -0.54
CA LEU A 81 14.64 -8.80 -1.98
C LEU A 81 15.98 -9.51 -2.20
N GLN A 82 17.00 -9.17 -1.42
CA GLN A 82 18.30 -9.81 -1.48
C GLN A 82 18.23 -11.32 -1.18
N ALA A 83 17.47 -11.74 -0.16
CA ALA A 83 17.29 -13.15 0.14
C ALA A 83 16.66 -13.89 -1.05
N LEU A 84 15.63 -13.31 -1.69
CA LEU A 84 15.02 -13.93 -2.87
C LEU A 84 16.00 -13.96 -4.07
N THR A 85 16.74 -12.89 -4.32
CA THR A 85 17.58 -12.80 -5.52
C THR A 85 18.93 -13.48 -5.39
N ALA A 86 19.62 -13.29 -4.26
CA ALA A 86 20.98 -13.79 -4.03
C ALA A 86 20.99 -15.22 -3.47
N PHE A 87 20.08 -15.57 -2.56
CA PHE A 87 20.07 -16.90 -1.95
C PHE A 87 19.27 -17.93 -2.78
N LEU A 88 18.12 -17.54 -3.36
CA LEU A 88 17.32 -18.44 -4.20
C LEU A 88 17.64 -18.35 -5.71
N GLY A 89 18.53 -17.44 -6.12
CA GLY A 89 18.92 -17.29 -7.53
C GLY A 89 17.81 -16.77 -8.45
N VAL A 90 16.82 -16.04 -7.91
CA VAL A 90 15.66 -15.55 -8.67
C VAL A 90 15.97 -14.19 -9.31
N PRO A 91 15.58 -13.92 -10.58
CA PRO A 91 15.72 -12.60 -11.17
C PRO A 91 15.03 -11.51 -10.34
N TYR A 92 15.57 -10.29 -10.34
CA TYR A 92 15.09 -9.21 -9.46
C TYR A 92 13.61 -8.89 -9.67
N ILE A 93 13.18 -8.76 -10.92
CA ILE A 93 11.78 -8.45 -11.23
C ILE A 93 10.83 -9.57 -10.77
N VAL A 94 11.28 -10.82 -10.79
CA VAL A 94 10.50 -11.97 -10.31
C VAL A 94 10.41 -11.95 -8.78
N ALA A 95 11.47 -11.54 -8.08
CA ALA A 95 11.42 -11.31 -6.63
C ALA A 95 10.43 -10.18 -6.25
N VAL A 96 10.45 -9.06 -6.99
CA VAL A 96 9.47 -7.96 -6.80
C VAL A 96 8.05 -8.45 -7.06
N ALA A 97 7.82 -9.18 -8.16
CA ALA A 97 6.52 -9.75 -8.50
C ALA A 97 6.02 -10.73 -7.41
N THR A 98 6.92 -11.54 -6.84
CA THR A 98 6.58 -12.47 -5.75
C THR A 98 6.11 -11.72 -4.49
N ILE A 99 6.82 -10.65 -4.10
CA ILE A 99 6.40 -9.80 -2.98
C ILE A 99 5.05 -9.13 -3.28
N ALA A 100 4.87 -8.59 -4.49
CA ALA A 100 3.61 -8.00 -4.92
C ALA A 100 2.44 -9.00 -4.86
N PHE A 101 2.67 -10.24 -5.30
CA PHE A 101 1.69 -11.33 -5.19
C PHE A 101 1.27 -11.56 -3.74
N LEU A 102 2.23 -11.65 -2.81
CA LEU A 102 1.92 -11.83 -1.39
C LEU A 102 1.09 -10.67 -0.82
N ILE A 103 1.43 -9.43 -1.17
CA ILE A 103 0.68 -8.23 -0.77
C ILE A 103 -0.78 -8.32 -1.25
N ILE A 104 -1.00 -8.50 -2.55
CA ILE A 104 -2.34 -8.52 -3.15
C ILE A 104 -3.13 -9.71 -2.60
N TYR A 105 -2.48 -10.86 -2.42
CA TYR A 105 -3.10 -12.05 -1.85
C TYR A 105 -3.56 -11.79 -0.41
N ILE A 106 -2.72 -11.21 0.45
CA ILE A 106 -3.09 -10.87 1.82
C ILE A 106 -4.25 -9.88 1.85
N PHE A 107 -4.19 -8.79 1.07
CA PHE A 107 -5.28 -7.82 1.01
C PHE A 107 -6.59 -8.46 0.53
N SER A 108 -6.54 -9.27 -0.53
CA SER A 108 -7.71 -9.99 -1.04
C SER A 108 -8.28 -10.97 -0.02
N ARG A 109 -7.43 -11.69 0.73
CA ARG A 109 -7.86 -12.64 1.75
C ARG A 109 -8.40 -11.98 3.01
N VAL A 110 -7.82 -10.87 3.46
CA VAL A 110 -8.23 -10.21 4.71
C VAL A 110 -9.39 -9.24 4.47
N ILE A 111 -9.31 -8.39 3.45
CA ILE A 111 -10.34 -7.38 3.14
C ILE A 111 -11.39 -7.97 2.21
N GLY A 112 -10.96 -8.53 1.07
CA GLY A 112 -11.88 -9.05 0.04
C GLY A 112 -12.76 -10.20 0.55
N ALA A 113 -12.21 -11.15 1.31
CA ALA A 113 -13.00 -12.27 1.85
C ALA A 113 -14.04 -11.80 2.88
N LYS A 114 -13.68 -10.81 3.72
CA LYS A 114 -14.62 -10.21 4.67
C LYS A 114 -15.70 -9.43 3.95
N LEU A 115 -15.36 -8.67 2.90
CA LEU A 115 -16.34 -7.95 2.10
C LEU A 115 -17.35 -8.91 1.47
N TYR A 116 -16.87 -10.02 0.88
CA TYR A 116 -17.74 -11.09 0.37
C TYR A 116 -18.70 -11.65 1.43
N ALA A 117 -18.25 -11.81 2.67
CA ALA A 117 -19.09 -12.34 3.75
C ALA A 117 -20.20 -11.36 4.23
N ARG A 118 -20.23 -10.10 3.79
CA ARG A 118 -21.21 -9.07 4.21
C ARG A 118 -22.48 -9.10 3.37
N ASN A 119 -23.32 -10.10 3.60
CA ASN A 119 -24.65 -10.19 2.97
C ASN A 119 -25.61 -9.09 3.44
N ASP A 120 -25.35 -8.47 4.60
CA ASP A 120 -26.18 -7.42 5.20
C ASP A 120 -25.94 -6.01 4.60
N TYR A 121 -25.01 -5.88 3.65
CA TYR A 121 -24.68 -4.61 3.01
C TYR A 121 -25.60 -4.33 1.82
N SER A 122 -26.14 -3.10 1.77
CA SER A 122 -26.77 -2.57 0.55
C SER A 122 -25.77 -2.52 -0.60
N ASN A 123 -26.26 -2.56 -1.85
CA ASN A 123 -25.39 -2.53 -3.03
C ASN A 123 -24.45 -1.33 -3.03
N LEU A 124 -24.96 -0.14 -2.74
CA LEU A 124 -24.14 1.08 -2.69
C LEU A 124 -23.01 0.98 -1.66
N ARG A 125 -23.28 0.43 -0.46
CA ARG A 125 -22.23 0.22 0.56
C ARG A 125 -21.20 -0.79 0.09
N TYR A 126 -21.66 -1.90 -0.48
CA TYR A 126 -20.80 -2.96 -0.98
C TYR A 126 -19.83 -2.42 -2.04
N PHE A 127 -20.33 -1.69 -3.03
CA PHE A 127 -19.52 -1.08 -4.08
C PHE A 127 -18.55 -0.03 -3.56
N ALA A 128 -18.95 0.77 -2.58
CA ALA A 128 -18.05 1.74 -1.93
C ALA A 128 -16.88 1.03 -1.21
N CYS A 129 -17.16 -0.04 -0.45
CA CYS A 129 -16.10 -0.87 0.16
C CYS A 129 -15.23 -1.56 -0.91
N LEU A 130 -15.81 -2.05 -2.00
CA LEU A 130 -15.08 -2.66 -3.11
C LEU A 130 -14.13 -1.65 -3.75
N ALA A 131 -14.57 -0.42 -3.98
CA ALA A 131 -13.74 0.63 -4.55
C ALA A 131 -12.56 0.98 -3.64
N LEU A 132 -12.77 1.10 -2.32
CA LEU A 132 -11.66 1.27 -1.36
C LEU A 132 -10.69 0.09 -1.37
N PHE A 133 -11.20 -1.14 -1.45
CA PHE A 133 -10.35 -2.33 -1.57
C PHE A 133 -9.48 -2.28 -2.83
N LEU A 134 -10.04 -1.91 -3.99
CA LEU A 134 -9.27 -1.75 -5.22
C LEU A 134 -8.23 -0.63 -5.10
N GLY A 135 -8.54 0.46 -4.39
CA GLY A 135 -7.59 1.52 -4.09
C GLY A 135 -6.38 1.07 -3.25
N CYS A 136 -6.48 -0.03 -2.51
CA CYS A 136 -5.35 -0.62 -1.78
C CYS A 136 -4.34 -1.34 -2.69
N ILE A 137 -4.73 -1.65 -3.93
CA ILE A 137 -3.94 -2.44 -4.89
C ILE A 137 -3.34 -1.52 -5.96
N GLU A 138 -3.15 -0.24 -5.66
CA GLU A 138 -2.53 0.69 -6.60
C GLU A 138 -1.09 0.24 -6.97
N PHE A 139 -0.74 0.36 -8.26
CA PHE A 139 0.49 -0.19 -8.83
C PHE A 139 1.74 0.27 -8.08
N ARG A 140 1.91 1.58 -7.87
CA ARG A 140 3.08 2.14 -7.19
C ARG A 140 3.16 1.65 -5.75
N ALA A 141 2.04 1.60 -5.02
CA ALA A 141 2.02 1.04 -3.68
C ALA A 141 2.53 -0.42 -3.65
N VAL A 142 2.08 -1.26 -4.60
CA VAL A 142 2.40 -2.69 -4.58
C VAL A 142 3.78 -3.02 -5.17
N PHE A 143 4.26 -2.29 -6.19
CA PHE A 143 5.51 -2.58 -6.91
C PHE A 143 6.67 -1.64 -6.59
N ASP A 144 6.41 -0.36 -6.36
CA ASP A 144 7.44 0.66 -6.08
C ASP A 144 7.72 0.76 -4.57
N ILE A 145 6.65 0.77 -3.77
CA ILE A 145 6.68 0.88 -2.31
C ILE A 145 6.43 -0.50 -1.66
N GLN A 146 6.79 -1.57 -2.37
CA GLN A 146 6.48 -2.96 -2.02
C GLN A 146 6.88 -3.34 -0.58
N LYS A 147 7.98 -2.77 -0.06
CA LYS A 147 8.48 -3.07 1.30
C LYS A 147 7.54 -2.55 2.39
N THR A 148 7.18 -1.27 2.33
CA THR A 148 6.23 -0.66 3.28
C THR A 148 4.89 -1.36 3.15
N THR A 149 4.43 -1.63 1.93
CA THR A 149 3.14 -2.27 1.68
C THR A 149 3.11 -3.71 2.19
N LEU A 150 4.20 -4.47 2.03
CA LEU A 150 4.35 -5.81 2.62
C LEU A 150 4.32 -5.74 4.15
N ALA A 151 5.06 -4.83 4.78
CA ALA A 151 5.00 -4.64 6.23
C ALA A 151 3.57 -4.31 6.69
N LEU A 152 2.85 -3.44 5.98
CA LEU A 152 1.44 -3.14 6.25
C LEU A 152 0.52 -4.36 6.07
N ALA A 153 0.81 -5.24 5.11
CA ALA A 153 0.08 -6.49 4.95
C ALA A 153 0.25 -7.40 6.19
N PHE A 154 1.44 -7.46 6.79
CA PHE A 154 1.68 -8.16 8.05
C PHE A 154 1.00 -7.48 9.25
N VAL A 155 1.03 -6.14 9.33
CA VAL A 155 0.23 -5.39 10.34
C VAL A 155 -1.25 -5.71 10.21
N LEU A 156 -1.77 -5.75 8.99
CA LEU A 156 -3.17 -6.06 8.72
C LEU A 156 -3.53 -7.48 9.20
N LEU A 157 -2.67 -8.46 8.94
CA LEU A 157 -2.83 -9.82 9.47
C LEU A 157 -2.81 -9.81 11.00
N ALA A 158 -1.86 -9.09 11.61
CA ALA A 158 -1.75 -8.99 13.07
C ALA A 158 -3.02 -8.39 13.71
N ILE A 159 -3.66 -7.41 13.06
CA ILE A 159 -4.93 -6.81 13.50
C ILE A 159 -6.12 -7.78 13.35
N ASP A 160 -6.09 -8.68 12.37
CA ASP A 160 -7.19 -9.62 12.13
C ASP A 160 -7.12 -10.89 12.99
N VAL A 161 -5.91 -11.34 13.32
CA VAL A 161 -5.66 -12.56 14.11
C VAL A 161 -6.05 -12.36 15.58
N ARG A 162 -6.74 -13.37 16.15
CA ARG A 162 -7.13 -13.37 17.57
C ARG A 162 -6.01 -13.85 18.50
N ASP A 163 -5.21 -14.81 18.06
CA ASP A 163 -4.09 -15.35 18.83
C ASP A 163 -3.06 -14.25 19.14
N SER A 164 -2.73 -14.07 20.42
CA SER A 164 -1.85 -12.99 20.88
C SER A 164 -0.39 -13.22 20.48
N SER A 165 0.09 -14.47 20.55
CA SER A 165 1.47 -14.83 20.22
C SER A 165 1.73 -14.66 18.73
N LEU A 166 0.84 -15.17 17.88
CA LEU A 166 0.93 -14.99 16.43
C LEU A 166 0.82 -13.51 16.04
N ARG A 167 -0.06 -12.74 16.70
CA ARG A 167 -0.16 -11.30 16.48
C ARG A 167 1.14 -10.55 16.81
N ILE A 168 1.79 -10.87 17.93
CA ILE A 168 3.10 -10.29 18.28
C ILE A 168 4.14 -10.69 17.23
N ALA A 169 4.21 -11.97 16.85
CA ALA A 169 5.14 -12.45 15.83
C ALA A 169 4.96 -11.73 14.49
N LEU A 170 3.72 -11.51 14.05
CA LEU A 170 3.41 -10.77 12.82
C LEU A 170 3.82 -9.28 12.91
N PHE A 171 3.64 -8.64 14.07
CA PHE A 171 4.13 -7.26 14.28
C PHE A 171 5.66 -7.17 14.28
N VAL A 172 6.33 -8.13 14.92
CA VAL A 172 7.79 -8.23 14.90
C VAL A 172 8.27 -8.42 13.46
N LEU A 173 7.69 -9.38 12.73
CA LEU A 173 8.02 -9.61 11.33
C LEU A 173 7.78 -8.38 10.45
N SER A 174 6.68 -7.65 10.68
CA SER A 174 6.42 -6.37 10.01
C SER A 174 7.51 -5.34 10.28
N ALA A 175 7.89 -5.15 11.55
CA ALA A 175 8.95 -4.23 11.93
C ALA A 175 10.29 -4.66 11.33
N LEU A 176 10.50 -5.97 11.19
CA LEU A 176 11.67 -6.54 10.54
C LEU A 176 11.67 -6.37 8.99
N ILE A 177 10.52 -6.14 8.38
CA ILE A 177 10.45 -5.80 6.94
C ILE A 177 10.64 -4.30 6.76
N HIS A 178 9.99 -3.49 7.59
CA HIS A 178 10.13 -2.05 7.56
C HIS A 178 9.88 -1.41 8.94
N PRO A 179 10.88 -0.76 9.57
CA PRO A 179 10.79 -0.24 10.93
C PRO A 179 9.78 0.90 11.13
N PHE A 180 9.25 1.50 10.06
CA PHE A 180 8.18 2.50 10.21
C PHE A 180 6.94 1.90 10.89
N THR A 181 6.73 0.58 10.82
CA THR A 181 5.60 -0.06 11.50
C THR A 181 5.76 -0.07 13.02
N ILE A 182 6.94 0.25 13.56
CA ILE A 182 7.11 0.53 15.00
C ILE A 182 6.29 1.76 15.37
N ALA A 183 6.24 2.79 14.52
CA ALA A 183 5.37 3.95 14.75
C ALA A 183 3.88 3.56 14.78
N LEU A 184 3.48 2.54 14.01
CA LEU A 184 2.12 1.99 14.06
C LEU A 184 1.85 1.21 15.36
N ALA A 185 2.85 0.52 15.91
CA ALA A 185 2.73 -0.10 17.23
C ALA A 185 2.61 0.97 18.34
N ALA A 186 3.33 2.08 18.21
CA ALA A 186 3.23 3.23 19.11
C ALA A 186 1.86 3.95 19.04
N LEU A 187 1.03 3.70 18.01
CA LEU A 187 -0.35 4.20 17.97
C LEU A 187 -1.28 3.48 18.95
N VAL A 188 -0.92 2.30 19.47
CA VAL A 188 -1.74 1.56 20.43
C VAL A 188 -2.01 2.37 21.72
N PRO A 189 -1.01 2.96 22.40
CA PRO A 189 -1.26 3.85 23.53
C PRO A 189 -2.01 5.14 23.14
N ILE A 190 -1.77 5.70 21.94
CA ILE A 190 -2.50 6.89 21.45
C ILE A 190 -3.99 6.56 21.25
N ALA A 191 -4.31 5.41 20.67
CA ALA A 191 -5.68 4.93 20.50
C ALA A 191 -6.40 4.72 21.84
N TYR A 192 -5.65 4.41 22.91
CA TYR A 192 -6.15 4.34 24.29
C TYR A 192 -6.42 5.73 24.88
N LEU A 193 -5.51 6.69 24.71
CA LEU A 193 -5.72 8.08 25.15
C LEU A 193 -6.91 8.74 24.44
N VAL A 194 -7.02 8.50 23.13
CA VAL A 194 -8.15 8.93 22.30
C VAL A 194 -9.47 8.33 22.80
N ARG A 195 -9.45 7.10 23.35
CA ARG A 195 -10.62 6.45 23.94
C ARG A 195 -11.16 7.18 25.17
N GLN A 196 -10.28 7.73 25.99
CA GLN A 196 -10.67 8.45 27.20
C GLN A 196 -11.12 9.89 26.92
N SER A 197 -10.76 10.43 25.75
CA SER A 197 -11.02 11.81 25.37
C SER A 197 -12.45 12.00 24.83
N GLY A 198 -13.14 13.05 25.30
CA GLY A 198 -14.44 13.45 24.75
C GLY A 198 -14.31 13.97 23.30
N ARG A 199 -15.42 13.93 22.52
CA ARG A 199 -15.46 14.43 21.13
C ARG A 199 -14.90 15.85 20.94
N PRO A 200 -15.22 16.84 21.79
CA PRO A 200 -14.70 18.20 21.62
C PRO A 200 -13.17 18.25 21.77
N LEU A 201 -12.63 17.50 22.73
CA LEU A 201 -11.18 17.42 22.95
C LEU A 201 -10.47 16.77 21.76
N LEU A 202 -11.04 15.73 21.16
CA LEU A 202 -10.49 15.13 19.94
C LEU A 202 -10.47 16.14 18.79
N PHE A 203 -11.55 16.90 18.59
CA PHE A 203 -11.59 17.94 17.57
C PHE A 203 -10.49 18.99 17.78
N ILE A 204 -10.32 19.46 19.02
CA ILE A 204 -9.24 20.40 19.38
C ILE A 204 -7.87 19.80 19.09
N ILE A 205 -7.61 18.55 19.49
CA ILE A 205 -6.35 17.85 19.23
C ILE A 205 -6.07 17.75 17.72
N PHE A 206 -7.07 17.42 16.91
CA PHE A 206 -6.93 17.36 15.46
C PHE A 206 -6.67 18.75 14.84
N THR A 207 -7.34 19.79 15.32
CA THR A 207 -7.09 21.17 14.89
C THR A 207 -5.66 21.58 15.25
N ILE A 208 -5.22 21.34 16.48
CA ILE A 208 -3.84 21.63 16.92
C ILE A 208 -2.83 20.86 16.08
N ALA A 209 -3.03 19.57 15.85
CA ALA A 209 -2.12 18.76 15.04
C ALA A 209 -2.10 19.18 13.56
N THR A 210 -3.23 19.64 13.03
CA THR A 210 -3.29 20.21 11.68
C THR A 210 -2.50 21.51 11.62
N THR A 211 -2.76 22.44 12.55
CA THR A 211 -2.02 23.70 12.66
C THR A 211 -0.52 23.43 12.83
N PHE A 212 -0.17 22.55 13.76
CA PHE A 212 1.22 22.14 13.98
C PHE A 212 1.81 21.55 12.69
N GLY A 213 1.17 20.58 12.04
CA GLY A 213 1.64 20.00 10.79
C GLY A 213 1.80 21.00 9.64
N LEU A 214 0.95 22.03 9.58
CA LEU A 214 1.06 23.09 8.56
C LEU A 214 2.29 23.98 8.76
N PHE A 215 2.65 24.26 10.03
CA PHE A 215 3.71 25.20 10.41
C PHE A 215 5.00 24.54 10.94
N PHE A 216 5.01 23.23 11.14
CA PHE A 216 6.17 22.49 11.62
C PHE A 216 7.15 22.23 10.46
N SER A 217 8.38 22.75 10.58
CA SER A 217 9.46 22.37 9.68
C SER A 217 10.13 21.08 10.17
N PRO A 218 10.29 20.06 9.30
CA PRO A 218 11.10 18.87 9.59
C PRO A 218 12.52 19.20 10.08
N ASP A 219 13.09 20.33 9.65
CA ASP A 219 14.45 20.78 10.01
C ASP A 219 14.62 20.94 11.54
N ARG A 220 13.54 21.28 12.26
CA ARG A 220 13.56 21.42 13.72
C ARG A 220 13.55 20.08 14.46
N ALA A 221 13.12 18.99 13.83
CA ALA A 221 13.15 17.65 14.40
C ALA A 221 14.54 17.01 14.28
N VAL A 222 15.33 17.43 13.29
CA VAL A 222 16.65 16.86 12.98
C VAL A 222 17.62 17.08 14.13
N SER A 223 17.66 18.28 14.72
CA SER A 223 18.52 18.60 15.86
C SER A 223 18.21 17.75 17.10
N LEU A 224 16.97 17.26 17.21
CA LEU A 224 16.48 16.42 18.30
C LEU A 224 16.76 14.93 18.07
N VAL A 225 16.90 14.50 16.82
CA VAL A 225 17.19 13.10 16.45
C VAL A 225 18.70 12.87 16.28
N SER A 226 19.46 13.87 15.87
CA SER A 226 20.92 13.81 15.75
C SER A 226 21.63 13.56 17.08
N THR A 227 20.98 13.82 18.22
CA THR A 227 21.51 13.59 19.57
C THR A 227 21.37 12.14 20.07
N ILE A 228 20.68 11.26 19.34
CA ILE A 228 20.46 9.86 19.74
C ILE A 228 21.39 8.92 18.95
N ALA A 229 22.59 8.62 19.47
CA ALA A 229 23.59 7.72 18.86
C ALA A 229 23.08 6.26 18.64
N PRO A 230 23.75 5.39 17.85
CA PRO A 230 24.49 5.59 16.59
C PRO A 230 23.64 5.21 15.36
N PHE A 231 22.35 4.92 15.54
CA PHE A 231 21.37 4.72 14.46
C PHE A 231 20.90 6.06 13.84
N SER A 232 21.37 7.19 14.38
CA SER A 232 20.94 8.55 14.02
C SER A 232 21.33 8.97 12.62
N GLU A 233 22.51 8.68 12.09
CA GLU A 233 22.92 9.26 10.80
C GLU A 233 22.06 8.78 9.62
N ARG A 234 21.75 7.47 9.57
CA ARG A 234 20.89 6.89 8.51
C ARG A 234 19.41 7.25 8.71
N ALA A 235 18.95 7.37 9.96
CA ALA A 235 17.60 7.83 10.27
C ALA A 235 17.44 9.35 10.01
N ALA A 236 18.47 10.14 10.30
CA ALA A 236 18.56 11.57 10.04
C ALA A 236 18.57 11.84 8.53
N LEU A 237 19.30 11.06 7.72
CA LEU A 237 19.23 11.12 6.26
C LEU A 237 17.80 10.91 5.72
N TYR A 238 16.99 10.07 6.39
CA TYR A 238 15.58 9.86 6.04
C TYR A 238 14.67 11.03 6.51
N LEU A 239 15.01 11.66 7.63
CA LEU A 239 14.32 12.85 8.14
C LEU A 239 14.67 14.12 7.35
N LEU A 240 15.88 14.17 6.80
CA LEU A 240 16.50 15.27 6.06
C LEU A 240 16.33 15.16 4.54
N HIS A 241 15.65 14.13 4.03
CA HIS A 241 15.42 14.04 2.59
C HIS A 241 14.42 15.11 2.16
N THR A 242 14.95 16.25 1.73
CA THR A 242 14.22 17.47 1.35
C THR A 242 14.04 17.61 -0.15
N GLU A 243 14.71 16.79 -0.96
CA GLU A 243 14.53 16.79 -2.41
C GLU A 243 13.17 16.18 -2.77
N SER A 244 12.27 17.03 -3.27
CA SER A 244 11.00 16.63 -3.84
C SER A 244 11.23 15.65 -4.98
N ARG A 245 10.57 14.50 -4.93
CA ARG A 245 10.60 13.49 -6.01
C ARG A 245 9.67 13.83 -7.18
N TYR A 246 8.95 14.96 -7.09
CA TYR A 246 8.04 15.40 -8.14
C TYR A 246 8.75 16.30 -9.15
N SER A 247 8.29 16.26 -10.40
CA SER A 247 8.82 17.07 -11.49
C SER A 247 8.62 18.58 -11.32
N SER A 248 7.76 18.99 -10.38
CA SER A 248 7.54 20.40 -10.03
C SER A 248 6.98 20.55 -8.61
N ASP A 249 7.25 21.70 -8.00
CA ASP A 249 6.73 22.08 -6.68
C ASP A 249 5.20 22.17 -6.65
N SER A 250 4.58 22.61 -7.75
CA SER A 250 3.12 22.69 -7.85
C SER A 250 2.45 21.32 -7.75
N ILE A 251 3.06 20.28 -8.34
CA ILE A 251 2.56 18.92 -8.26
C ILE A 251 2.77 18.36 -6.86
N ALA A 252 3.95 18.59 -6.27
CA ALA A 252 4.23 18.20 -4.89
C ALA A 252 3.20 18.81 -3.92
N LEU A 253 2.90 20.10 -4.07
CA LEU A 253 1.91 20.82 -3.27
C LEU A 253 0.50 20.26 -3.46
N LEU A 254 0.08 19.98 -4.71
CA LEU A 254 -1.22 19.40 -5.00
C LEU A 254 -1.37 18.02 -4.35
N VAL A 255 -0.38 17.14 -4.52
CA VAL A 255 -0.39 15.80 -3.93
C VAL A 255 -0.43 15.87 -2.41
N TRP A 256 0.36 16.76 -1.80
CA TRP A 256 0.34 17.02 -0.37
C TRP A 256 -1.05 17.50 0.10
N ALA A 257 -1.63 18.51 -0.57
CA ALA A 257 -2.94 19.06 -0.21
C ALA A 257 -4.04 18.00 -0.30
N LEU A 258 -4.04 17.17 -1.36
CA LEU A 258 -4.98 16.05 -1.50
C LEU A 258 -4.80 15.01 -0.39
N ARG A 259 -3.56 14.74 0.05
CA ARG A 259 -3.30 13.78 1.15
C ARG A 259 -3.85 14.33 2.46
N VAL A 260 -3.51 15.58 2.81
CA VAL A 260 -4.01 16.24 4.03
C VAL A 260 -5.54 16.28 4.05
N PHE A 261 -6.16 16.65 2.93
CA PHE A 261 -7.61 16.66 2.79
C PHE A 261 -8.21 15.26 3.05
N ALA A 262 -7.68 14.22 2.42
CA ALA A 262 -8.16 12.86 2.63
C ALA A 262 -7.98 12.38 4.08
N VAL A 263 -6.85 12.69 4.71
CA VAL A 263 -6.58 12.38 6.12
C VAL A 263 -7.61 13.04 7.03
N GLN A 264 -7.94 14.32 6.81
CA GLN A 264 -8.95 15.05 7.58
C GLN A 264 -10.35 14.44 7.41
N VAL A 265 -10.75 14.10 6.17
CA VAL A 265 -12.03 13.47 5.89
C VAL A 265 -12.16 12.13 6.62
N VAL A 266 -11.12 11.30 6.60
CA VAL A 266 -11.09 10.01 7.31
C VAL A 266 -11.18 10.22 8.82
N ALA A 267 -10.40 11.15 9.38
CA ALA A 267 -10.43 11.46 10.81
C ALA A 267 -11.82 11.90 11.28
N ILE A 268 -12.44 12.86 10.58
CA ILE A 268 -13.78 13.36 10.89
C ILE A 268 -14.80 12.23 10.80
N ALA A 269 -14.74 11.42 9.74
CA ALA A 269 -15.65 10.29 9.57
C ALA A 269 -15.53 9.27 10.72
N CYS A 270 -14.32 8.97 11.19
CA CYS A 270 -14.06 8.11 12.34
C CYS A 270 -14.67 8.66 13.63
N ILE A 271 -14.44 9.94 13.96
CA ILE A 271 -14.98 10.60 15.16
C ILE A 271 -16.52 10.60 15.16
N LEU A 272 -17.11 10.90 14.00
CA LEU A 272 -18.56 10.90 13.84
C LEU A 272 -19.15 9.48 13.93
N GLN A 273 -18.43 8.47 13.43
CA GLN A 273 -18.83 7.06 13.46
C GLN A 273 -18.69 6.40 14.83
N TRP A 274 -17.79 6.89 15.68
CA TRP A 274 -17.45 6.30 16.98
C TRP A 274 -18.66 5.91 17.83
N LYS A 275 -19.57 6.84 18.11
CA LYS A 275 -20.73 6.59 19.00
C LYS A 275 -21.73 5.60 18.39
N THR A 276 -21.69 5.40 17.08
CA THR A 276 -22.57 4.50 16.35
C THR A 276 -21.93 3.13 16.07
N ALA A 277 -20.69 2.89 16.53
CA ALA A 277 -20.07 1.59 16.40
C ALA A 277 -20.67 0.61 17.43
N GLU A 278 -21.25 -0.47 16.91
CA GLU A 278 -22.01 -1.46 17.68
C GLU A 278 -21.15 -2.17 18.73
N ASP A 279 -19.89 -2.50 18.41
CA ASP A 279 -19.03 -3.34 19.25
C ASP A 279 -17.75 -2.64 19.75
N LYS A 280 -17.13 -3.23 20.78
CA LYS A 280 -15.88 -2.71 21.37
C LYS A 280 -14.72 -2.75 20.36
N ARG A 281 -14.66 -3.78 19.51
CA ARG A 281 -13.61 -3.93 18.48
C ARG A 281 -13.74 -2.85 17.42
N GLY A 282 -14.94 -2.56 16.94
CA GLY A 282 -15.18 -1.50 15.97
C GLY A 282 -14.78 -0.13 16.50
N ARG A 283 -15.08 0.17 17.78
CA ARG A 283 -14.58 1.40 18.41
C ARG A 283 -13.05 1.44 18.43
N TYR A 284 -12.38 0.40 18.93
CA TYR A 284 -10.91 0.33 18.93
C TYR A 284 -10.30 0.60 17.53
N LEU A 285 -10.85 -0.01 16.49
CA LEU A 285 -10.39 0.19 15.10
C LEU A 285 -10.57 1.64 14.62
N LEU A 286 -11.69 2.30 14.96
CA LEU A 286 -11.91 3.71 14.65
C LEU A 286 -10.90 4.61 15.38
N ASN A 287 -10.59 4.30 16.64
CA ASN A 287 -9.61 5.03 17.44
C ASN A 287 -8.21 4.90 16.85
N PHE A 288 -7.85 3.69 16.45
CA PHE A 288 -6.57 3.39 15.83
C PHE A 288 -6.41 4.15 14.51
N LEU A 289 -7.43 4.12 13.64
CA LEU A 289 -7.42 4.85 12.38
C LEU A 289 -7.40 6.38 12.59
N ALA A 290 -8.11 6.89 13.60
CA ALA A 290 -8.06 8.31 13.97
C ALA A 290 -6.66 8.70 14.48
N GLY A 291 -6.05 7.91 15.37
CA GLY A 291 -4.68 8.15 15.86
C GLY A 291 -3.65 8.14 14.72
N LEU A 292 -3.81 7.25 13.74
CA LEU A 292 -2.98 7.25 12.53
C LEU A 292 -3.17 8.54 11.70
N CYS A 293 -4.40 9.02 11.55
CA CYS A 293 -4.66 10.30 10.89
C CYS A 293 -3.98 11.45 11.62
N LEU A 294 -4.03 11.47 12.96
CA LEU A 294 -3.37 12.47 13.78
C LEU A 294 -1.86 12.47 13.55
N LEU A 295 -1.24 11.29 13.60
CA LEU A 295 0.18 11.11 13.33
C LEU A 295 0.57 11.59 11.92
N THR A 296 -0.25 11.25 10.93
CA THR A 296 -0.02 11.68 9.54
C THR A 296 -0.07 13.20 9.39
N LEU A 297 -0.98 13.89 10.09
CA LEU A 297 -1.05 15.35 10.07
C LEU A 297 0.20 15.98 10.69
N ILE A 298 0.67 15.46 11.83
CA ILE A 298 1.90 15.93 12.50
C ILE A 298 3.11 15.81 11.56
N PHE A 299 3.21 14.70 10.83
CA PHE A 299 4.31 14.44 9.89
C PHE A 299 4.00 14.83 8.45
N SER A 300 2.95 15.62 8.19
CA SER A 300 2.47 15.88 6.83
C SER A 300 3.47 16.60 5.93
N ARG A 301 4.40 17.37 6.50
CA ARG A 301 5.49 18.05 5.78
C ARG A 301 6.69 17.16 5.47
N ASN A 302 6.83 16.03 6.16
CA ASN A 302 7.86 15.05 5.81
C ASN A 302 7.29 14.11 4.74
N GLU A 303 7.75 14.24 3.49
CA GLU A 303 7.18 13.53 2.35
C GLU A 303 7.15 12.00 2.56
N ILE A 304 8.23 11.44 3.09
CA ILE A 304 8.38 10.01 3.28
C ILE A 304 7.39 9.49 4.32
N PHE A 305 7.38 10.08 5.53
CA PHE A 305 6.44 9.66 6.58
C PHE A 305 4.99 9.91 6.17
N ALA A 306 4.70 11.06 5.58
CA ALA A 306 3.36 11.37 5.08
C ALA A 306 2.90 10.34 4.05
N GLU A 307 3.74 9.94 3.09
CA GLU A 307 3.40 8.92 2.09
C GLU A 307 3.18 7.55 2.75
N ARG A 308 4.07 7.10 3.65
CA ARG A 308 3.94 5.79 4.30
C ARG A 308 2.73 5.71 5.24
N PHE A 309 2.46 6.75 6.02
CA PHE A 309 1.28 6.79 6.89
C PHE A 309 -0.01 6.94 6.09
N PHE A 310 0.01 7.72 5.00
CA PHE A 310 -1.15 7.82 4.12
C PHE A 310 -1.49 6.47 3.46
N LEU A 311 -0.48 5.71 3.03
CA LEU A 311 -0.69 4.34 2.55
C LEU A 311 -1.32 3.44 3.61
N ALA A 312 -0.86 3.54 4.87
CA ALA A 312 -1.48 2.83 5.99
C ALA A 312 -2.95 3.26 6.21
N ILE A 313 -3.27 4.54 6.03
CA ILE A 313 -4.66 5.05 6.09
C ILE A 313 -5.51 4.44 4.99
N ILE A 314 -5.02 4.33 3.75
CA ILE A 314 -5.77 3.72 2.64
C ILE A 314 -6.16 2.28 3.00
N ILE A 315 -5.17 1.46 3.37
CA ILE A 315 -5.35 0.04 3.66
C ILE A 315 -6.28 -0.17 4.88
N LEU A 316 -6.02 0.56 5.97
CA LEU A 316 -6.83 0.45 7.17
C LEU A 316 -8.23 1.03 6.97
N SER A 317 -8.42 2.08 6.17
CA SER A 317 -9.75 2.59 5.85
C SER A 317 -10.58 1.54 5.12
N ALA A 318 -10.01 0.83 4.14
CA ALA A 318 -10.69 -0.26 3.46
C ALA A 318 -11.06 -1.40 4.43
N TYR A 319 -10.12 -1.82 5.27
CA TYR A 319 -10.37 -2.87 6.27
C TYR A 319 -11.44 -2.45 7.29
N VAL A 320 -11.31 -1.27 7.89
CA VAL A 320 -12.26 -0.75 8.90
C VAL A 320 -13.63 -0.49 8.27
N ALA A 321 -13.72 -0.07 7.00
CA ALA A 321 -15.01 0.08 6.31
C ALA A 321 -15.77 -1.25 6.11
N VAL A 322 -15.04 -2.36 5.95
CA VAL A 322 -15.63 -3.69 5.84
C VAL A 322 -16.04 -4.24 7.21
N VAL A 323 -15.21 -4.04 8.24
CA VAL A 323 -15.48 -4.54 9.60
C VAL A 323 -16.54 -3.68 10.31
N VAL A 324 -16.37 -2.36 10.28
CA VAL A 324 -17.25 -1.38 10.92
C VAL A 324 -18.26 -0.87 9.91
N LYS A 325 -19.55 -1.01 10.23
CA LYS A 325 -20.66 -0.58 9.37
C LYS A 325 -20.82 0.94 9.38
N PHE A 326 -19.99 1.64 8.61
CA PHE A 326 -20.11 3.10 8.46
C PHE A 326 -21.49 3.50 7.93
N ARG A 327 -22.00 4.65 8.41
CA ARG A 327 -23.12 5.32 7.74
C ARG A 327 -22.73 5.65 6.31
N ILE A 328 -23.63 5.41 5.35
CA ILE A 328 -23.29 5.44 3.92
C ILE A 328 -22.70 6.78 3.48
N LYS A 329 -23.25 7.91 3.93
CA LYS A 329 -22.72 9.25 3.63
C LYS A 329 -21.25 9.40 4.04
N ARG A 330 -20.87 8.87 5.20
CA ARG A 330 -19.49 8.92 5.72
C ARG A 330 -18.56 8.02 4.90
N LEU A 331 -19.03 6.82 4.55
CA LEU A 331 -18.28 5.91 3.71
C LEU A 331 -18.01 6.52 2.32
N LEU A 332 -19.02 7.14 1.70
CA LEU A 332 -18.87 7.78 0.40
C LEU A 332 -17.88 8.95 0.43
N MET A 333 -17.88 9.76 1.50
CA MET A 333 -16.86 10.82 1.68
C MET A 333 -15.44 10.24 1.80
N ILE A 334 -15.25 9.18 2.60
CA ILE A 334 -13.96 8.47 2.70
C ILE A 334 -13.53 7.95 1.31
N CYS A 335 -14.45 7.29 0.59
CA CYS A 335 -14.19 6.75 -0.74
C CYS A 335 -13.77 7.85 -1.71
N ALA A 336 -14.54 8.93 -1.81
CA ALA A 336 -14.25 10.04 -2.71
C ALA A 336 -12.87 10.66 -2.42
N ALA A 337 -12.57 10.96 -1.16
CA ALA A 337 -11.31 11.60 -0.79
C ALA A 337 -10.09 10.70 -1.04
N ILE A 338 -10.17 9.41 -0.66
CA ILE A 338 -9.08 8.45 -0.90
C ILE A 338 -8.91 8.19 -2.39
N LEU A 339 -9.98 7.91 -3.13
CA LEU A 339 -9.90 7.54 -4.55
C LEU A 339 -9.50 8.72 -5.42
N LEU A 340 -9.86 9.95 -5.06
CA LEU A 340 -9.35 11.14 -5.74
C LEU A 340 -7.82 11.23 -5.60
N ASN A 341 -7.29 11.01 -4.39
CA ASN A 341 -5.85 11.03 -4.17
C ASN A 341 -5.13 9.91 -4.94
N VAL A 342 -5.59 8.67 -4.74
CA VAL A 342 -5.03 7.48 -5.40
C VAL A 342 -5.11 7.59 -6.91
N GLY A 343 -6.25 8.02 -7.45
CA GLY A 343 -6.45 8.20 -8.88
C GLY A 343 -5.55 9.29 -9.48
N MET A 344 -5.53 10.49 -8.89
CA MET A 344 -4.70 11.60 -9.39
C MET A 344 -3.21 11.27 -9.32
N HIS A 345 -2.76 10.71 -8.19
CA HIS A 345 -1.37 10.34 -7.99
C HIS A 345 -0.96 9.18 -8.92
N GLY A 346 -1.80 8.15 -9.04
CA GLY A 346 -1.57 7.02 -9.95
C GLY A 346 -1.53 7.43 -11.41
N MET A 347 -2.45 8.28 -11.87
CA MET A 347 -2.43 8.83 -13.23
C MET A 347 -1.16 9.64 -13.50
N TYR A 348 -0.74 10.47 -12.54
CA TYR A 348 0.52 11.21 -12.66
C TYR A 348 1.72 10.28 -12.76
N THR A 349 1.80 9.24 -11.90
CA THR A 349 2.86 8.24 -11.98
C THR A 349 2.89 7.54 -13.34
N LEU A 350 1.74 7.08 -13.85
CA LEU A 350 1.64 6.45 -15.18
C LEU A 350 2.08 7.39 -16.30
N ARG A 351 1.71 8.67 -16.24
CA ARG A 351 2.15 9.68 -17.21
C ARG A 351 3.68 9.84 -17.20
N VAL A 352 4.29 9.93 -16.02
CA VAL A 352 5.75 10.11 -15.89
C VAL A 352 6.50 8.91 -16.41
N VAL A 353 6.11 7.68 -16.02
CA VAL A 353 6.84 6.47 -16.42
C VAL A 353 6.75 6.17 -17.92
N HIS A 354 5.74 6.69 -18.61
CA HIS A 354 5.64 6.56 -20.06
C HIS A 354 6.32 7.70 -20.84
N SER A 355 6.54 8.87 -20.24
CA SER A 355 7.16 10.01 -20.93
C SER A 355 8.53 9.73 -21.54
N GLU A 356 8.83 10.35 -22.68
CA GLU A 356 10.13 10.21 -23.39
C GLU A 356 11.34 10.46 -22.47
N GLY A 357 11.25 11.46 -21.58
CA GLY A 357 12.31 11.83 -20.63
C GLY A 357 12.51 10.87 -19.46
N TYR A 358 11.75 9.76 -19.38
CA TYR A 358 11.87 8.79 -18.31
C TYR A 358 13.15 7.95 -18.42
N ASN A 359 14.17 8.32 -17.65
CA ASN A 359 15.54 7.79 -17.72
C ASN A 359 15.78 6.53 -16.85
N VAL A 360 14.73 5.77 -16.54
CA VAL A 360 14.81 4.59 -15.66
C VAL A 360 14.97 3.31 -16.47
N ILE A 361 14.14 3.12 -17.50
CA ILE A 361 14.14 1.89 -18.28
C ILE A 361 13.60 2.06 -19.70
N GLY A 362 14.33 1.50 -20.66
CA GLY A 362 13.92 1.40 -22.06
C GLY A 362 13.60 2.74 -22.75
N SER A 363 13.22 2.66 -24.03
CA SER A 363 12.54 3.78 -24.71
C SER A 363 11.05 3.78 -24.37
N GLU A 364 10.35 4.88 -24.66
CA GLU A 364 8.88 4.92 -24.53
C GLU A 364 8.22 3.80 -25.35
N ALA A 365 8.67 3.57 -26.58
CA ALA A 365 8.18 2.50 -27.45
C ALA A 365 8.33 1.13 -26.78
N GLN A 366 9.50 0.83 -26.20
CA GLN A 366 9.74 -0.44 -25.49
C GLN A 366 8.84 -0.58 -24.26
N ARG A 367 8.63 0.51 -23.50
CA ARG A 367 7.74 0.50 -22.33
C ARG A 367 6.28 0.29 -22.75
N ALA A 368 5.83 0.95 -23.82
CA ALA A 368 4.50 0.77 -24.36
C ALA A 368 4.27 -0.68 -24.84
N GLU A 369 5.24 -1.25 -25.57
CA GLU A 369 5.19 -2.64 -26.01
C GLU A 369 5.07 -3.60 -24.81
N MET A 370 5.90 -3.45 -23.78
CA MET A 370 5.86 -4.31 -22.60
C MET A 370 4.55 -4.20 -21.83
N THR A 371 4.03 -2.97 -21.62
CA THR A 371 2.74 -2.73 -20.96
C THR A 371 1.58 -3.39 -21.68
N GLN A 372 1.65 -3.56 -23.00
CA GLN A 372 0.58 -4.19 -23.78
C GLN A 372 0.60 -5.73 -23.74
N LYS A 373 1.76 -6.36 -23.47
CA LYS A 373 1.89 -7.84 -23.48
C LYS A 373 0.82 -8.57 -22.65
N PRO A 374 0.47 -8.14 -21.41
CA PRO A 374 -0.57 -8.79 -20.63
C PRO A 374 -1.96 -8.84 -21.29
N PHE A 375 -2.24 -7.99 -22.27
CA PHE A 375 -3.54 -7.93 -22.95
C PHE A 375 -3.71 -9.00 -24.04
N TYR A 376 -2.62 -9.54 -24.58
CA TYR A 376 -2.69 -10.49 -25.70
C TYR A 376 -1.84 -11.76 -25.50
N PHE A 377 -0.91 -11.80 -24.55
CA PHE A 377 -0.15 -13.02 -24.24
C PHE A 377 -0.82 -13.87 -23.15
N PRO A 378 -0.69 -15.21 -23.26
CA PRO A 378 -1.14 -16.12 -22.23
C PRO A 378 -0.21 -16.11 -21.02
N THR A 379 -0.79 -16.34 -19.84
CA THR A 379 -0.07 -16.28 -18.56
C THR A 379 1.18 -17.17 -18.51
N PRO A 380 1.19 -18.44 -18.97
CA PRO A 380 2.38 -19.28 -18.94
C PRO A 380 3.59 -18.65 -19.63
N LEU A 381 3.39 -17.94 -20.75
CA LEU A 381 4.47 -17.20 -21.42
C LEU A 381 4.88 -15.99 -20.61
N LEU A 382 3.92 -15.29 -20.01
CA LEU A 382 4.19 -14.10 -19.20
C LEU A 382 4.90 -14.41 -17.87
N LEU A 383 4.78 -15.64 -17.34
CA LEU A 383 5.50 -16.07 -16.13
C LEU A 383 7.03 -16.11 -16.33
N ALA A 384 7.50 -16.28 -17.56
CA ALA A 384 8.90 -16.13 -17.92
C ALA A 384 9.28 -14.64 -18.03
N VAL A 385 9.02 -13.85 -16.98
CA VAL A 385 9.22 -12.38 -16.96
C VAL A 385 10.66 -12.00 -17.31
N GLY A 386 11.65 -12.80 -16.87
CA GLY A 386 13.05 -12.57 -17.19
C GLY A 386 13.39 -12.69 -18.69
N SER A 387 12.58 -13.43 -19.46
CA SER A 387 12.76 -13.62 -20.91
C SER A 387 11.83 -12.72 -21.72
N ASN A 388 10.61 -12.48 -21.24
CA ASN A 388 9.55 -11.81 -22.00
C ASN A 388 9.25 -10.37 -21.54
N GLY A 389 9.73 -9.98 -20.35
CA GLY A 389 9.50 -8.67 -19.73
C GLY A 389 10.80 -7.93 -19.38
N TYR A 390 10.78 -7.17 -18.28
CA TYR A 390 11.94 -6.41 -17.81
C TYR A 390 12.99 -7.32 -17.15
N SER A 391 13.92 -7.83 -17.94
CA SER A 391 15.04 -8.64 -17.43
C SER A 391 16.04 -7.81 -16.62
N ASN A 392 16.87 -8.46 -15.80
CA ASN A 392 17.97 -7.80 -15.09
C ASN A 392 18.90 -7.05 -16.07
N ALA A 393 19.15 -7.62 -17.27
CA ALA A 393 19.99 -6.99 -18.30
C ALA A 393 19.36 -5.69 -18.83
N VAL A 394 18.05 -5.69 -19.09
CA VAL A 394 17.33 -4.48 -19.55
C VAL A 394 17.39 -3.37 -18.49
N ILE A 395 17.32 -3.72 -17.20
CA ILE A 395 17.47 -2.75 -16.10
C ILE A 395 18.93 -2.23 -16.02
N TRP A 396 19.91 -3.09 -16.32
CA TRP A 396 21.34 -2.77 -16.24
C TRP A 396 21.83 -1.88 -17.38
N ASP A 397 21.47 -2.18 -18.62
CA ASP A 397 22.02 -1.53 -19.84
C ASP A 397 21.73 -0.03 -19.95
N ARG A 398 20.69 0.49 -19.27
CA ARG A 398 20.28 1.90 -19.30
C ARG A 398 20.77 2.72 -18.10
N ALA A 399 21.57 2.13 -17.20
CA ALA A 399 22.23 2.86 -16.12
C ALA A 399 23.67 3.25 -16.40
N ARG A 400 24.19 2.82 -17.54
CA ARG A 400 25.34 3.42 -18.23
C ARG A 400 24.80 4.41 -19.25
#